data_AF-D6M2U0-F1
#
_entry.id   AF-D6M2U0-F1
#
_cell.length_a   1.000
_cell.length_b   1.000
_cell.length_c   1.000
_cell.angle_alpha   90.00
_cell.angle_beta   90.00
_cell.angle_gamma   90.00
#
_symmetry.space_group_name_H-M   'P 1'
#
loop_
_entity.id
_entity.type
_entity.pdbx_description
1 polymer ?
#
loop_
_entity_poly.entity_id
_entity_poly.type
_entity_poly.pdbx_seq_one_letter_code
_entity_poly.pdbx_strand_id
1 'polypeptide(L)'
;PVVAGTEPAAEPATAQARRFVRGLDAALATAGPRAPLARRVLLAVPARLARLLLVRCRGAAADMERYVAAACAERARKVEYGRRIAAQEQVGLAYAGWDRLLSRVAVPAWRLGRWPARLDAGVAAALAELSRRDRLAAEEQALRLTEPPASELLEEPELADEAASLLAARLFHGERGEEWRPVSWRAYPHEVVERLWRADAARLGEELGGEGRSCAVARVLDHLTVSDSPPERVGVAAAP
;
A
#
# COMPACT_ATOMS: atom_id res chain seq x y z
N PRO A 1 1.15 -1.49 -18.69
CA PRO A 1 0.78 -2.27 -19.91
C PRO A 1 -0.07 -3.51 -19.62
N VAL A 2 0.36 -4.40 -18.70
CA VAL A 2 -0.43 -5.58 -18.33
C VAL A 2 -1.75 -5.16 -17.68
N VAL A 3 -1.70 -4.25 -16.69
CA VAL A 3 -2.90 -3.72 -16.02
C VAL A 3 -3.78 -2.91 -16.98
N ALA A 4 -3.19 -2.05 -17.82
CA ALA A 4 -3.92 -1.35 -18.88
C ALA A 4 -4.59 -2.30 -19.89
N GLY A 5 -4.05 -3.50 -20.04
CA GLY A 5 -4.61 -4.54 -20.90
C GLY A 5 -5.73 -5.34 -20.26
N THR A 6 -6.05 -5.18 -18.97
CA THR A 6 -7.08 -5.99 -18.29
C THR A 6 -8.52 -5.50 -18.48
N GLU A 7 -8.74 -4.39 -19.19
CA GLU A 7 -10.07 -3.88 -19.55
C GLU A 7 -11.04 -4.99 -20.05
N PRO A 8 -10.66 -5.88 -20.99
CA PRO A 8 -11.53 -6.99 -21.43
C PRO A 8 -11.84 -8.01 -20.33
N ALA A 9 -10.96 -8.13 -19.33
CA ALA A 9 -11.18 -9.02 -18.19
C ALA A 9 -12.13 -8.42 -17.14
N ALA A 10 -12.34 -7.09 -17.16
CA ALA A 10 -13.25 -6.37 -16.29
C ALA A 10 -14.67 -6.23 -16.86
N GLU A 11 -14.89 -6.63 -18.13
CA GLU A 11 -16.19 -6.56 -18.79
C GLU A 11 -17.29 -7.24 -17.94
N PRO A 12 -18.46 -6.60 -17.73
CA PRO A 12 -19.46 -7.09 -16.80
C PRO A 12 -19.98 -8.49 -17.14
N ALA A 13 -20.06 -8.84 -18.43
CA ALA A 13 -20.43 -10.18 -18.87
C ALA A 13 -19.38 -11.24 -18.45
N THR A 14 -18.10 -10.95 -18.68
CA THR A 14 -16.97 -11.80 -18.26
C THR A 14 -16.93 -11.96 -16.74
N ALA A 15 -17.12 -10.87 -15.99
CA ALA A 15 -17.17 -10.89 -14.54
C ALA A 15 -18.35 -11.73 -14.01
N GLN A 16 -19.54 -11.60 -14.62
CA GLN A 16 -20.71 -12.41 -14.28
C GLN A 16 -20.49 -13.90 -14.59
N ALA A 17 -19.93 -14.23 -15.75
CA ALA A 17 -19.61 -15.61 -16.12
C ALA A 17 -18.62 -16.26 -15.14
N ARG A 18 -17.56 -15.55 -14.75
CA ARG A 18 -16.61 -16.01 -13.72
C ARG A 18 -17.28 -16.19 -12.36
N ARG A 19 -18.15 -15.26 -11.94
CA ARG A 19 -18.92 -15.37 -10.68
C ARG A 19 -19.85 -16.57 -10.70
N PHE A 20 -20.51 -16.85 -11.83
CA PHE A 20 -21.35 -18.03 -12.00
C PHE A 20 -20.54 -19.32 -11.83
N VAL A 21 -19.41 -19.46 -12.52
CA VAL A 21 -18.54 -20.64 -12.40
C VAL A 21 -18.02 -20.81 -10.96
N ARG A 22 -17.54 -19.73 -10.33
CA ARG A 22 -17.12 -19.74 -8.92
C ARG A 22 -18.26 -20.10 -7.97
N GLY A 23 -19.48 -19.65 -8.26
CA GLY A 23 -20.68 -19.99 -7.49
C GLY A 23 -21.02 -21.49 -7.56
N LEU A 24 -20.90 -22.10 -8.74
CA LEU A 24 -21.07 -23.55 -8.90
C LEU A 24 -19.99 -24.34 -8.14
N ASP A 25 -18.73 -23.88 -8.19
CA ASP A 25 -17.62 -24.51 -7.47
C ASP A 25 -17.79 -24.39 -5.94
N ALA A 26 -18.21 -23.22 -5.45
CA ALA A 26 -18.58 -23.01 -4.06
C ALA A 26 -19.75 -23.92 -3.62
N ALA A 27 -20.76 -24.11 -4.48
CA ALA A 27 -21.87 -25.03 -4.21
C ALA A 27 -21.39 -26.49 -4.09
N LEU A 28 -20.39 -26.91 -4.89
CA LEU A 28 -19.77 -28.23 -4.73
C LEU A 28 -18.94 -28.34 -3.45
N ALA A 29 -18.16 -27.32 -3.13
CA ALA A 29 -17.33 -27.29 -1.92
C ALA A 29 -18.19 -27.38 -0.65
N THR A 30 -19.35 -26.71 -0.62
CA THR A 30 -20.28 -26.73 0.52
C THR A 30 -20.99 -28.07 0.73
N ALA A 31 -21.15 -28.88 -0.32
CA ALA A 31 -21.71 -30.24 -0.25
C ALA A 31 -20.62 -31.34 -0.13
N GLY A 32 -19.38 -30.95 0.12
CA GLY A 32 -18.23 -31.84 0.14
C GLY A 32 -18.19 -32.85 1.30
N PRO A 33 -17.18 -33.72 1.34
CA PRO A 33 -17.05 -34.81 2.33
C PRO A 33 -17.00 -34.32 3.78
N ARG A 34 -16.54 -33.09 4.00
CA ARG A 34 -16.39 -32.46 5.32
C ARG A 34 -17.69 -31.87 5.86
N ALA A 35 -18.77 -31.82 5.07
CA ALA A 35 -20.05 -31.30 5.52
C ALA A 35 -20.83 -32.33 6.36
N PRO A 36 -21.62 -31.88 7.37
CA PRO A 36 -22.50 -32.76 8.14
C PRO A 36 -23.43 -33.57 7.24
N LEU A 37 -23.74 -34.82 7.62
CA LEU A 37 -24.56 -35.73 6.80
C LEU A 37 -25.90 -35.14 6.39
N ALA A 38 -26.61 -34.48 7.32
CA ALA A 38 -27.88 -33.80 7.03
C ALA A 38 -27.73 -32.73 5.92
N ARG A 39 -26.66 -31.94 5.96
CA ARG A 39 -26.35 -30.91 4.96
C ARG A 39 -25.95 -31.54 3.62
N ARG A 40 -25.23 -32.66 3.63
CA ARG A 40 -24.88 -33.41 2.41
C ARG A 40 -26.11 -34.00 1.72
N VAL A 41 -27.05 -34.54 2.48
CA VAL A 41 -28.31 -35.09 1.94
C VAL A 41 -29.16 -33.96 1.35
N LEU A 42 -29.33 -32.86 2.10
CA LEU A 42 -30.10 -31.69 1.64
C LEU A 42 -29.52 -31.07 0.36
N LEU A 43 -28.19 -30.99 0.25
CA LEU A 43 -27.50 -30.39 -0.90
C LEU A 43 -27.14 -31.39 -2.00
N ALA A 44 -27.53 -32.66 -1.90
CA ALA A 44 -27.13 -33.71 -2.86
C ALA A 44 -27.61 -33.42 -4.29
N VAL A 45 -28.88 -32.99 -4.44
CA VAL A 45 -29.45 -32.65 -5.75
C VAL A 45 -28.82 -31.37 -6.31
N PRO A 46 -28.75 -30.25 -5.56
CA PRO A 46 -28.02 -29.06 -6.00
C PRO A 46 -26.56 -29.33 -6.39
N ALA A 47 -25.84 -30.15 -5.62
CA ALA A 47 -24.45 -30.49 -5.92
C ALA A 47 -24.32 -31.33 -7.21
N ARG A 48 -25.26 -32.24 -7.49
CA ARG A 48 -25.30 -32.98 -8.76
C ARG A 48 -25.56 -32.03 -9.94
N LEU A 49 -26.51 -31.11 -9.80
CA LEU A 49 -26.79 -30.09 -10.82
C LEU A 49 -25.58 -29.18 -11.05
N ALA A 50 -24.95 -28.68 -9.97
CA ALA A 50 -23.75 -27.86 -10.06
C ALA A 50 -22.59 -28.59 -10.75
N ARG A 51 -22.38 -29.87 -10.45
CA ARG A 51 -21.39 -30.71 -11.13
C ARG A 51 -21.68 -30.84 -12.62
N LEU A 52 -22.94 -31.10 -12.99
CA LEU A 52 -23.33 -31.24 -14.39
C LEU A 52 -23.14 -29.93 -15.15
N LEU A 53 -23.57 -28.81 -14.57
CA LEU A 53 -23.37 -27.48 -15.15
C LEU A 53 -21.88 -27.16 -15.31
N LEU A 54 -21.03 -27.43 -14.32
CA LEU A 54 -19.58 -27.25 -14.45
C LEU A 54 -18.97 -28.09 -15.57
N VAL A 55 -19.35 -29.36 -15.69
CA VAL A 55 -18.87 -30.24 -16.76
C VAL A 55 -19.29 -29.72 -18.15
N ARG A 56 -20.50 -29.16 -18.26
CA ARG A 56 -21.00 -28.60 -19.53
C ARG A 56 -20.38 -27.24 -19.85
N CYS A 57 -20.20 -26.39 -18.85
CA CYS A 57 -19.64 -25.04 -19.03
C CYS A 57 -18.11 -25.03 -19.12
N ARG A 58 -17.39 -26.10 -18.75
CA ARG A 58 -15.90 -26.11 -18.75
C ARG A 58 -15.27 -25.70 -20.08
N GLY A 59 -15.86 -26.12 -21.20
CA GLY A 59 -15.38 -25.80 -22.54
C GLY A 59 -15.55 -24.31 -22.83
N ALA A 60 -16.78 -23.83 -22.70
CA ALA A 60 -17.11 -22.41 -22.87
C ALA A 60 -16.33 -21.49 -21.92
N ALA A 61 -16.10 -21.91 -20.68
CA ALA A 61 -15.28 -21.16 -19.72
C ALA A 61 -13.81 -21.11 -20.16
N ALA A 62 -13.23 -22.24 -20.61
CA ALA A 62 -11.86 -22.25 -21.13
C ALA A 62 -11.71 -21.42 -22.42
N ASP A 63 -12.69 -21.49 -23.32
CA ASP A 63 -12.75 -20.66 -24.52
C ASP A 63 -12.83 -19.17 -24.16
N MET A 64 -13.75 -18.80 -23.27
CA MET A 64 -13.89 -17.44 -22.77
C MET A 64 -12.57 -16.92 -22.18
N GLU A 65 -11.91 -17.68 -21.30
CA GLU A 65 -10.63 -17.26 -20.70
C GLU A 65 -9.52 -17.11 -21.76
N ARG A 66 -9.50 -17.97 -22.79
CA ARG A 66 -8.58 -17.81 -23.94
C ARG A 66 -8.86 -16.53 -24.73
N TYR A 67 -10.13 -16.24 -25.03
CA TYR A 67 -10.51 -15.02 -25.73
C TYR A 67 -10.19 -13.77 -24.91
N VAL A 68 -10.52 -13.76 -23.62
CA VAL A 68 -10.17 -12.67 -22.71
C VAL A 68 -8.66 -12.48 -22.66
N ALA A 69 -7.87 -13.55 -22.52
CA ALA A 69 -6.42 -13.46 -22.52
C ALA A 69 -5.85 -12.89 -23.84
N ALA A 70 -6.40 -13.32 -24.98
CA ALA A 70 -6.00 -12.82 -26.29
C ALA A 70 -6.35 -11.32 -26.45
N ALA A 71 -7.56 -10.92 -26.06
CA ALA A 71 -8.02 -9.54 -26.10
C ALA A 71 -7.17 -8.65 -25.17
N CYS A 72 -6.88 -9.11 -23.96
CA CYS A 72 -6.00 -8.42 -23.02
C CYS A 72 -4.58 -8.24 -23.58
N ALA A 73 -4.04 -9.30 -24.21
CA ALA A 73 -2.72 -9.25 -24.82
C ALA A 73 -2.67 -8.30 -26.03
N GLU A 74 -3.70 -8.29 -26.87
CA GLU A 74 -3.80 -7.36 -28.00
C GLU A 74 -3.87 -5.90 -27.51
N ARG A 75 -4.68 -5.64 -26.47
CA ARG A 75 -4.80 -4.32 -25.84
C ARG A 75 -3.47 -3.87 -25.22
N ALA A 76 -2.78 -4.77 -24.53
CA ALA A 76 -1.46 -4.49 -23.95
C ALA A 76 -0.40 -4.18 -25.02
N ARG A 77 -0.46 -4.82 -26.21
CA ARG A 77 0.46 -4.54 -27.33
C ARG A 77 0.24 -3.16 -27.95
N LYS A 78 -1.01 -2.67 -27.96
CA LYS A 78 -1.37 -1.33 -28.46
C LYS A 78 -0.85 -0.20 -27.56
N VAL A 79 -0.37 -0.51 -26.35
CA VAL A 79 0.34 0.48 -25.51
C VAL A 79 1.64 0.89 -26.20
N GLU A 80 1.76 2.18 -26.47
CA GLU A 80 2.91 2.78 -27.17
C GLU A 80 4.25 2.38 -26.53
N TYR A 81 5.26 2.09 -27.36
CA TYR A 81 6.57 1.60 -26.88
C TYR A 81 7.26 2.60 -25.95
N GLY A 82 7.19 3.89 -26.24
CA GLY A 82 7.73 4.95 -25.38
C GLY A 82 7.10 4.95 -23.98
N ARG A 83 5.76 4.82 -23.89
CA ARG A 83 5.04 4.72 -22.60
C ARG A 83 5.43 3.47 -21.80
N ARG A 84 5.87 2.40 -22.46
CA ARG A 84 6.33 1.18 -21.76
C ARG A 84 7.66 1.41 -21.06
N ILE A 85 8.61 2.07 -21.73
CA ILE A 85 9.93 2.37 -21.16
C ILE A 85 9.78 3.36 -20.00
N ALA A 86 9.07 4.47 -20.22
CA ALA A 86 8.81 5.47 -19.17
C ALA A 86 8.14 4.83 -17.93
N ALA A 87 7.15 3.96 -18.15
CA ALA A 87 6.51 3.25 -17.05
C ALA A 87 7.45 2.30 -16.29
N GLN A 88 8.34 1.59 -16.98
CA GLN A 88 9.32 0.71 -16.33
C GLN A 88 10.33 1.51 -15.50
N GLU A 89 10.82 2.63 -16.03
CA GLU A 89 11.74 3.51 -15.33
C GLU A 89 11.09 4.12 -14.08
N GLN A 90 9.85 4.60 -14.19
CA GLN A 90 9.08 5.14 -13.07
C GLN A 90 8.81 4.08 -11.98
N VAL A 91 8.52 2.83 -12.34
CA VAL A 91 8.40 1.73 -11.37
C VAL A 91 9.73 1.48 -10.65
N GLY A 92 10.86 1.51 -11.37
CA GLY A 92 12.19 1.39 -10.78
C GLY A 92 12.50 2.53 -9.80
N LEU A 93 12.13 3.77 -10.14
CA LEU A 93 12.26 4.93 -9.26
C LEU A 93 11.37 4.81 -8.02
N ALA A 94 10.11 4.44 -8.21
CA ALA A 94 9.18 4.23 -7.12
C ALA A 94 9.71 3.15 -6.16
N TYR A 95 10.19 2.01 -6.67
CA TYR A 95 10.80 0.94 -5.86
C TYR A 95 11.93 1.44 -4.96
N ALA A 96 12.78 2.34 -5.47
CA ALA A 96 13.83 2.96 -4.66
C ALA A 96 13.30 3.91 -3.57
N GLY A 97 12.12 4.52 -3.76
CA GLY A 97 11.49 5.44 -2.82
C GLY A 97 10.54 4.81 -1.81
N TRP A 98 10.05 3.60 -2.09
CA TRP A 98 9.01 2.93 -1.31
C TRP A 98 9.39 2.72 0.15
N ASP A 99 10.62 2.28 0.45
CA ASP A 99 11.07 2.05 1.83
C ASP A 99 10.92 3.31 2.70
N ARG A 100 11.28 4.47 2.15
CA ARG A 100 11.18 5.74 2.87
C ARG A 100 9.75 6.21 2.98
N LEU A 101 8.97 6.07 1.92
CA LEU A 101 7.55 6.44 1.95
C LEU A 101 6.79 5.59 2.97
N LEU A 102 7.05 4.29 3.04
CA LEU A 102 6.48 3.41 4.06
C LEU A 102 6.97 3.80 5.45
N SER A 103 8.28 3.92 5.65
CA SER A 103 8.85 4.15 6.98
C SER A 103 8.60 5.56 7.54
N ARG A 104 8.62 6.60 6.69
CA ARG A 104 8.51 8.02 7.11
C ARG A 104 7.11 8.59 6.99
N VAL A 105 6.25 8.02 6.15
CA VAL A 105 4.88 8.52 5.94
C VAL A 105 3.85 7.47 6.35
N ALA A 106 3.89 6.28 5.76
CA ALA A 106 2.81 5.32 5.99
C ALA A 106 2.77 4.82 7.44
N VAL A 107 3.91 4.42 8.01
CA VAL A 107 4.02 3.91 9.39
C VAL A 107 3.51 4.90 10.44
N PRO A 108 3.89 6.20 10.41
CA PRO A 108 3.28 7.22 11.29
C PRO A 108 1.75 7.26 11.22
N ALA A 109 1.17 7.26 10.02
CA ALA A 109 -0.29 7.26 9.85
C ALA A 109 -0.91 5.97 10.39
N TRP A 110 -0.29 4.83 10.10
CA TRP A 110 -0.79 3.52 10.54
C TRP A 110 -0.83 3.40 12.04
N ARG A 111 0.12 3.99 12.78
CA ARG A 111 0.09 3.99 14.25
C ARG A 111 -1.19 4.63 14.83
N LEU A 112 -1.75 5.61 14.12
CA LEU A 112 -2.97 6.33 14.50
C LEU A 112 -4.26 5.71 13.93
N GLY A 113 -4.20 4.52 13.33
CA GLY A 113 -5.35 3.90 12.66
C GLY A 113 -5.78 4.64 11.37
N ARG A 114 -4.88 5.45 10.81
CA ARG A 114 -5.08 6.16 9.55
C ARG A 114 -4.24 5.53 8.45
N TRP A 115 -4.63 5.75 7.20
CA TRP A 115 -3.80 5.37 6.05
C TRP A 115 -3.80 6.50 5.03
N PRO A 116 -2.64 6.85 4.43
CA PRO A 116 -2.58 7.90 3.42
C PRO A 116 -3.35 7.44 2.19
N ALA A 117 -4.36 8.21 1.77
CA ALA A 117 -5.23 7.82 0.67
C ALA A 117 -4.50 7.78 -0.68
N ARG A 118 -3.39 8.50 -0.80
CA ARG A 118 -2.66 8.69 -2.07
C ARG A 118 -1.17 8.37 -1.92
N LEU A 119 -0.77 7.12 -1.86
CA LEU A 119 0.65 6.71 -1.90
C LEU A 119 1.15 6.57 -3.35
N ASP A 120 0.86 7.58 -4.18
CA ASP A 120 1.10 7.53 -5.61
C ASP A 120 2.58 7.23 -5.95
N ALA A 121 2.80 6.45 -7.00
CA ALA A 121 4.13 6.16 -7.54
C ALA A 121 4.95 7.43 -7.84
N GLY A 122 4.28 8.53 -8.20
CA GLY A 122 4.91 9.84 -8.40
C GLY A 122 5.48 10.43 -7.11
N VAL A 123 4.82 10.25 -5.96
CA VAL A 123 5.32 10.70 -4.64
C VAL A 123 6.50 9.84 -4.21
N ALA A 124 6.43 8.52 -4.40
CA ALA A 124 7.55 7.61 -4.13
C ALA A 124 8.78 7.97 -4.98
N ALA A 125 8.59 8.19 -6.29
CA ALA A 125 9.64 8.59 -7.21
C ALA A 125 10.21 9.97 -6.86
N ALA A 126 9.37 10.95 -6.52
CA ALA A 126 9.81 12.27 -6.09
C ALA A 126 10.63 12.23 -4.79
N LEU A 127 10.25 11.41 -3.81
CA LEU A 127 11.01 11.24 -2.56
C LEU A 127 12.35 10.52 -2.80
N ALA A 128 12.37 9.51 -3.66
CA ALA A 128 13.61 8.87 -4.10
C ALA A 128 14.54 9.88 -4.76
N GLU A 129 13.99 10.72 -5.62
CA GLU A 129 14.73 11.69 -6.42
C GLU A 129 15.23 12.89 -5.60
N LEU A 130 14.43 13.40 -4.66
CA LEU A 130 14.88 14.42 -3.70
C LEU A 130 16.04 13.90 -2.84
N SER A 131 15.98 12.65 -2.39
CA SER A 131 17.11 12.04 -1.66
C SER A 131 18.35 11.84 -2.55
N ARG A 132 18.19 11.77 -3.87
CA ARG A 132 19.30 11.68 -4.83
C ARG A 132 19.87 13.07 -5.16
N ARG A 133 19.01 14.09 -5.21
CA ARG A 133 19.34 15.52 -5.35
C ARG A 133 20.21 16.06 -4.21
N ASP A 134 20.07 15.52 -2.99
CA ASP A 134 21.04 15.78 -1.91
C ASP A 134 22.47 15.30 -2.26
N ARG A 135 22.65 14.55 -3.36
CA ARG A 135 23.96 14.04 -3.78
C ARG A 135 24.50 14.62 -5.11
N LEU A 136 23.75 14.90 -6.18
CA LEU A 136 24.31 15.48 -7.44
C LEU A 136 23.28 16.25 -8.34
N ALA A 137 23.84 17.12 -9.20
CA ALA A 137 23.34 18.15 -10.14
C ALA A 137 21.95 18.03 -10.83
N ALA A 138 21.36 19.18 -11.20
CA ALA A 138 19.91 19.40 -11.25
C ALA A 138 19.24 19.61 -12.64
N GLU A 139 19.93 19.52 -13.78
CA GLU A 139 19.38 20.05 -15.05
C GLU A 139 18.66 19.05 -15.97
N GLU A 140 18.97 17.75 -15.96
CA GLU A 140 18.31 16.77 -16.85
C GLU A 140 16.98 16.19 -16.27
N GLN A 141 16.66 16.48 -15.01
CA GLN A 141 15.66 15.74 -14.23
C GLN A 141 14.26 16.37 -14.18
N ALA A 142 14.14 17.69 -14.33
CA ALA A 142 12.84 18.37 -14.31
C ALA A 142 11.95 17.97 -15.49
N LEU A 143 12.55 17.58 -16.62
CA LEU A 143 11.82 17.08 -17.78
C LEU A 143 11.13 15.71 -17.51
N ARG A 144 11.71 14.85 -16.66
CA ARG A 144 11.24 13.46 -16.46
C ARG A 144 10.03 13.32 -15.53
N LEU A 145 9.86 14.22 -14.57
CA LEU A 145 8.64 14.29 -13.74
C LEU A 145 7.47 14.96 -14.47
N THR A 146 7.73 15.57 -15.63
CA THR A 146 6.69 16.14 -16.51
C THR A 146 6.07 15.09 -17.42
N GLU A 147 6.71 13.92 -17.58
CA GLU A 147 6.11 12.80 -18.31
C GLU A 147 4.97 12.19 -17.49
N PRO A 148 3.84 11.84 -18.15
CA PRO A 148 2.69 11.28 -17.48
C PRO A 148 3.08 10.02 -16.69
N PRO A 149 2.71 9.91 -15.39
CA PRO A 149 3.06 8.76 -14.57
C PRO A 149 2.41 7.47 -15.09
N ALA A 150 3.04 6.34 -14.83
CA ALA A 150 2.60 5.01 -15.24
C ALA A 150 1.20 4.67 -14.74
N SER A 151 0.77 5.31 -13.65
CA SER A 151 -0.58 5.24 -13.10
C SER A 151 -1.64 5.76 -14.09
N GLU A 152 -1.33 6.73 -14.96
CA GLU A 152 -2.26 7.20 -16.00
C GLU A 152 -2.60 6.14 -17.06
N LEU A 153 -1.88 5.01 -17.08
CA LEU A 153 -2.27 3.86 -17.91
C LEU A 153 -3.45 3.08 -17.32
N LEU A 154 -3.89 3.42 -16.10
CA LEU A 154 -5.06 2.84 -15.44
C LEU A 154 -6.31 3.65 -15.78
N GLU A 155 -7.46 3.00 -15.85
CA GLU A 155 -8.75 3.67 -16.04
C GLU A 155 -9.10 4.56 -14.83
N GLU A 156 -8.87 4.04 -13.62
CA GLU A 156 -9.16 4.70 -12.34
C GLU A 156 -7.92 4.69 -11.44
N PRO A 157 -6.88 5.49 -11.75
CA PRO A 157 -5.61 5.47 -11.02
C PRO A 157 -5.76 5.76 -9.53
N GLU A 158 -6.63 6.72 -9.17
CA GLU A 158 -6.82 7.13 -7.78
C GLU A 158 -7.44 6.01 -6.94
N LEU A 159 -8.42 5.29 -7.47
CA LEU A 159 -9.06 4.17 -6.76
C LEU A 159 -8.12 2.97 -6.60
N ALA A 160 -7.28 2.72 -7.59
CA ALA A 160 -6.26 1.68 -7.51
C ALA A 160 -5.23 1.99 -6.43
N ASP A 161 -4.79 3.25 -6.33
CA ASP A 161 -3.83 3.69 -5.32
C ASP A 161 -4.43 3.67 -3.91
N GLU A 162 -5.69 4.10 -3.76
CA GLU A 162 -6.42 4.03 -2.50
C GLU A 162 -6.55 2.57 -2.01
N ALA A 163 -6.97 1.67 -2.89
CA ALA A 163 -7.10 0.25 -2.58
C ALA A 163 -5.76 -0.39 -2.20
N ALA A 164 -4.68 -0.05 -2.93
CA ALA A 164 -3.33 -0.54 -2.65
C ALA A 164 -2.80 -0.04 -1.31
N SER A 165 -3.05 1.23 -0.98
CA SER A 165 -2.62 1.86 0.27
C SER A 165 -3.34 1.27 1.48
N LEU A 166 -4.66 1.04 1.38
CA LEU A 166 -5.43 0.35 2.42
C LEU A 166 -4.98 -1.10 2.59
N LEU A 167 -4.71 -1.81 1.48
CA LEU A 167 -4.19 -3.17 1.52
C LEU A 167 -2.83 -3.23 2.23
N ALA A 168 -1.92 -2.30 1.91
CA ALA A 168 -0.63 -2.19 2.56
C ALA A 168 -0.79 -1.98 4.08
N ALA A 169 -1.69 -1.09 4.50
CA ALA A 169 -1.98 -0.88 5.92
C ALA A 169 -2.41 -2.18 6.63
N ARG A 170 -3.31 -2.96 6.02
CA ARG A 170 -3.79 -4.24 6.56
C ARG A 170 -2.69 -5.31 6.60
N LEU A 171 -1.84 -5.38 5.57
CA LEU A 171 -0.77 -6.38 5.50
C LEU A 171 0.37 -6.09 6.48
N PHE A 172 0.81 -4.83 6.57
CA PHE A 172 1.97 -4.46 7.37
C PHE A 172 1.63 -4.11 8.83
N HIS A 173 0.42 -3.60 9.09
CA HIS A 173 0.03 -3.14 10.43
C HIS A 173 -1.16 -3.92 11.02
N GLY A 174 -1.72 -4.87 10.26
CA GLY A 174 -2.80 -5.75 10.70
C GLY A 174 -4.20 -5.13 10.56
N GLU A 175 -5.23 -5.94 10.83
CA GLU A 175 -6.60 -5.45 10.93
C GLU A 175 -6.81 -4.81 12.30
N ARG A 176 -7.27 -3.55 12.32
CA ARG A 176 -7.66 -2.87 13.55
C ARG A 176 -9.16 -3.07 13.81
N GLY A 177 -9.53 -3.18 15.09
CA GLY A 177 -10.93 -3.23 15.51
C GLY A 177 -11.70 -1.93 15.24
N GLU A 178 -11.00 -0.80 15.13
CA GLU A 178 -11.53 0.44 14.57
C GLU A 178 -11.31 0.48 13.06
N GLU A 179 -12.34 0.88 12.31
CA GLU A 179 -12.29 0.95 10.85
C GLU A 179 -11.18 1.92 10.40
N TRP A 180 -10.31 1.44 9.51
CA TRP A 180 -9.22 2.21 8.91
C TRP A 180 -9.75 3.49 8.24
N ARG A 181 -9.29 4.67 8.68
CA ARG A 181 -9.74 5.95 8.11
C ARG A 181 -8.73 6.52 7.11
N PRO A 182 -9.16 6.91 5.90
CA PRO A 182 -8.28 7.56 4.94
C PRO A 182 -7.82 8.93 5.47
N VAL A 183 -6.63 9.36 5.04
CA VAL A 183 -6.14 10.73 5.24
C VAL A 183 -5.58 11.27 3.92
N SER A 184 -6.01 12.48 3.54
CA SER A 184 -5.48 13.15 2.35
C SER A 184 -4.15 13.83 2.64
N TRP A 185 -3.32 14.07 1.62
CA TRP A 185 -2.06 14.81 1.78
C TRP A 185 -2.22 16.19 2.40
N ARG A 186 -3.31 16.90 2.06
CA ARG A 186 -3.60 18.22 2.63
C ARG A 186 -3.88 18.15 4.14
N ALA A 187 -4.51 17.08 4.60
CA ALA A 187 -4.84 16.89 6.00
C ALA A 187 -3.74 16.16 6.80
N TYR A 188 -2.80 15.51 6.10
CA TYR A 188 -1.76 14.69 6.70
C TYR A 188 -0.93 15.40 7.80
N PRO A 189 -0.48 16.67 7.63
CA PRO A 189 0.25 17.36 8.69
C PRO A 189 -0.55 17.51 9.99
N HIS A 190 -1.82 17.87 9.89
CA HIS A 190 -2.70 18.09 11.06
C HIS A 190 -3.16 16.77 11.70
N GLU A 191 -3.53 15.79 10.87
CA GLU A 191 -4.14 14.57 11.35
C GLU A 191 -3.13 13.50 11.80
N VAL A 192 -1.88 13.58 11.32
CA VAL A 192 -0.81 12.62 11.64
C VAL A 192 0.36 13.29 12.35
N VAL A 193 1.04 14.23 11.70
CA VAL A 193 2.30 14.80 12.21
C VAL A 193 2.08 15.54 13.52
N GLU A 194 1.10 16.44 13.55
CA GLU A 194 0.79 17.27 14.72
C GLU A 194 0.30 16.42 15.90
N ARG A 195 -0.44 15.33 15.65
CA ARG A 195 -0.91 14.41 16.69
C ARG A 195 0.25 13.62 17.30
N LEU A 196 1.14 13.09 16.47
CA LEU A 196 2.34 12.39 16.94
C LEU A 196 3.25 13.33 17.71
N TRP A 197 3.49 14.54 17.17
CA TRP A 197 4.34 15.52 17.84
C TRP A 197 3.78 15.93 19.20
N ARG A 198 2.46 16.14 19.33
CA ARG A 198 1.83 16.40 20.63
C ARG A 198 1.94 15.22 21.59
N ALA A 199 1.77 13.99 21.10
CA ALA A 199 1.90 12.80 21.93
C ALA A 199 3.35 12.61 22.43
N ASP A 200 4.33 12.80 21.54
CA ASP A 200 5.75 12.73 21.87
C ASP A 200 6.14 13.86 22.86
N ALA A 201 5.65 15.08 22.64
CA ALA A 201 5.88 16.20 23.56
C ALA A 201 5.24 15.99 24.93
N ALA A 202 4.03 15.41 24.99
CA ALA A 202 3.38 15.06 26.25
C ALA A 202 4.17 14.00 27.02
N ARG A 203 4.61 12.93 26.32
CA ARG A 203 5.43 11.87 26.91
C ARG A 203 6.77 12.40 27.43
N LEU A 204 7.45 13.24 26.66
CA LEU A 204 8.69 13.88 27.08
C LEU A 204 8.45 14.80 28.29
N GLY A 205 7.30 15.48 28.36
CA GLY A 205 6.88 16.24 29.53
C GLY A 205 6.71 15.39 30.79
N GLU A 206 6.09 14.22 30.68
CA GLU A 206 5.96 13.27 31.79
C GLU A 206 7.31 12.73 32.25
N GLU A 207 8.18 12.32 31.32
CA GLU A 207 9.52 11.81 31.63
C GLU A 207 10.41 12.88 32.29
N LEU A 208 10.23 14.16 31.93
CA LEU A 208 10.95 15.30 32.53
C LEU A 208 10.28 15.86 33.80
N GLY A 209 9.22 15.21 34.31
CA GLY A 209 8.52 15.61 35.54
C GLY A 209 7.80 16.96 35.45
N GLY A 210 7.43 17.38 34.23
CA GLY A 210 6.82 18.67 33.95
C GLY A 210 5.30 18.64 34.11
N GLU A 211 4.80 18.76 35.34
CA GLU A 211 3.41 19.14 35.57
C GLU A 211 3.16 20.57 35.02
N GLY A 212 2.70 20.64 33.77
CA GLY A 212 1.89 21.74 33.24
C GLY A 212 2.53 23.12 33.06
N ARG A 213 3.83 23.25 32.78
CA ARG A 213 4.43 24.57 32.49
C ARG A 213 5.37 24.55 31.29
N SER A 214 5.24 25.55 30.40
CA SER A 214 6.00 25.83 29.16
C SER A 214 7.52 26.01 29.32
N CYS A 215 8.16 25.34 30.28
CA CYS A 215 9.58 25.44 30.61
C CYS A 215 10.42 24.27 30.05
N ALA A 216 9.80 23.35 29.29
CA ALA A 216 10.44 22.10 28.86
C ALA A 216 11.64 22.31 27.91
N VAL A 217 11.52 23.20 26.92
CA VAL A 217 12.62 23.44 25.95
C VAL A 217 13.82 24.13 26.60
N ALA A 218 13.57 25.08 27.50
CA ALA A 218 14.63 25.77 28.24
C ALA A 218 15.42 24.82 29.15
N ARG A 219 14.74 23.89 29.85
CA ARG A 219 15.42 22.87 30.67
C ARG A 219 16.18 21.83 29.85
N VAL A 220 15.65 21.42 28.70
CA VAL A 220 16.35 20.47 27.81
C VAL A 220 17.59 21.13 27.22
N LEU A 221 17.49 22.39 26.80
CA LEU A 221 18.66 23.17 26.37
C LEU A 221 19.66 23.33 27.52
N ASP A 222 19.24 23.67 28.73
CA ASP A 222 20.12 23.73 29.91
C ASP A 222 20.78 22.38 30.22
N HIS A 223 20.07 21.27 30.11
CA HIS A 223 20.65 19.95 30.38
C HIS A 223 21.68 19.55 29.30
N LEU A 224 21.41 19.88 28.04
CA LEU A 224 22.32 19.62 26.93
C LEU A 224 23.53 20.57 26.92
N THR A 225 23.39 21.80 27.41
CA THR A 225 24.50 22.77 27.52
C THR A 225 25.33 22.58 28.80
N VAL A 226 24.74 22.10 29.89
CA VAL A 226 25.47 21.75 31.13
C VAL A 226 26.33 20.50 30.93
N SER A 227 25.92 19.60 30.03
CA SER A 227 26.65 18.36 29.75
C SER A 227 27.89 18.54 28.85
N ASP A 228 28.24 19.78 28.47
CA ASP A 228 29.46 20.12 27.73
C ASP A 228 30.68 20.37 28.64
N SER A 229 30.57 20.04 29.93
CA SER A 229 31.75 19.93 30.79
C SER A 229 32.54 18.68 30.38
N PRO A 230 33.84 18.80 30.07
CA PRO A 230 34.65 17.67 29.61
C PRO A 230 34.61 16.56 30.67
N PRO A 231 34.64 15.27 30.26
CA PRO A 231 34.65 14.17 31.23
C PRO A 231 35.83 14.38 32.16
N GLU A 232 35.53 14.61 33.43
CA GLU A 232 36.52 14.68 34.49
C GLU A 232 37.33 13.39 34.41
N ARG A 233 38.60 13.53 34.05
CA ARG A 233 39.52 12.39 33.94
C ARG A 233 39.52 11.70 35.29
N VAL A 234 38.84 10.56 35.38
CA VAL A 234 39.00 9.62 36.49
C VAL A 234 40.47 9.24 36.48
N GLY A 235 41.22 9.87 37.38
CA GLY A 235 42.62 9.55 37.62
C GLY A 235 42.70 8.10 38.04
N VAL A 236 43.24 7.27 37.15
CA VAL A 236 43.76 5.96 37.53
C VAL A 236 44.94 6.23 38.45
N ALA A 237 44.68 6.22 39.75
CA ALA A 237 45.70 6.23 40.78
C ALA A 237 46.53 4.96 40.63
N ALA A 238 47.76 5.13 40.16
CA ALA A 238 48.80 4.14 40.31
C ALA A 238 49.27 4.14 41.78
N ALA A 239 49.26 2.97 42.43
CA ALA A 239 50.21 2.57 43.47
C ALA A 239 49.85 1.18 44.05
N PRO A 240 50.81 0.47 44.65
CA PRO A 240 52.21 0.25 44.26
C PRO A 240 52.45 -1.17 43.71
#